data_AF-A0A356RAN6-F1
#
_entry.id   AF-A0A356RAN6-F1
#
_cell.length_a   1.000
_cell.length_b   1.000
_cell.length_c   1.000
_cell.angle_alpha   90.00
_cell.angle_beta   90.00
_cell.angle_gamma   90.00
#
_symmetry.space_group_name_H-M   'P 1'
#
loop_
_entity.id
_entity.type
_entity.pdbx_description
1 polymer ?
#
loop_
_entity_poly.entity_id
_entity_poly.type
_entity_poly.pdbx_seq_one_letter_code
_entity_poly.pdbx_strand_id
1 'polypeptide(L)'
;MILRRINIRMSGLGGQGAVTAAHVMAMAASKDGKFAISNPFFGAEKRMAPAESYCRIGLRKIYDRGELVFPDVIQVFHPQVITMGKSYTMPFYSGIKEGGLVIINTDMPLLSDEDVKRLKDLNVSVFNIPGTNIALEIAGTELATNMTMIGSVAGITKCVSMNGLDLALQERFGKKFVASGGTATLDEAIKKKFAKKEMLLKKNLDTVARSYEIAAEWAEKNHVELMVGEATAA
;
A
#
# COMPACT_ATOMS: atom_id res chain seq x y z
N MET A 1 -13.47 -2.74 -15.36
CA MET A 1 -14.04 -1.38 -15.12
C MET A 1 -12.92 -0.34 -14.99
N ILE A 2 -13.05 0.81 -15.67
CA ILE A 2 -12.16 1.97 -15.51
C ILE A 2 -12.82 2.98 -14.57
N LEU A 3 -12.18 3.24 -13.43
CA LEU A 3 -12.63 4.17 -12.40
C LEU A 3 -12.06 5.57 -12.62
N ARG A 4 -12.88 6.60 -12.35
CA ARG A 4 -12.41 8.00 -12.29
C ARG A 4 -11.67 8.33 -10.99
N ARG A 5 -11.90 7.51 -9.97
CA ARG A 5 -11.30 7.61 -8.63
C ARG A 5 -11.32 6.23 -7.99
N ILE A 6 -10.23 5.90 -7.30
CA ILE A 6 -10.11 4.71 -6.46
C ILE A 6 -9.90 5.14 -5.00
N ASN A 7 -10.62 4.47 -4.11
CA ASN A 7 -10.60 4.66 -2.68
C ASN A 7 -10.03 3.41 -2.03
N ILE A 8 -8.89 3.55 -1.34
CA ILE A 8 -8.16 2.45 -0.73
C ILE A 8 -8.20 2.63 0.78
N ARG A 9 -8.72 1.63 1.50
CA ARG A 9 -8.60 1.51 2.96
C ARG A 9 -7.49 0.52 3.30
N MET A 10 -6.57 0.92 4.16
CA MET A 10 -5.42 0.14 4.59
C MET A 10 -5.54 -0.11 6.09
N SER A 11 -6.00 -1.30 6.46
CA SER A 11 -6.19 -1.73 7.85
C SER A 11 -5.00 -2.56 8.31
N GLY A 12 -4.51 -2.27 9.52
CA GLY A 12 -3.37 -2.96 10.11
C GLY A 12 -3.26 -2.66 11.59
N LEU A 13 -2.07 -2.92 12.13
CA LEU A 13 -1.73 -2.58 13.50
C LEU A 13 -0.61 -1.54 13.50
N GLY A 14 -0.52 -0.77 14.59
CA GLY A 14 0.60 0.15 14.80
C GLY A 14 1.95 -0.53 14.56
N GLY A 15 2.77 0.03 13.66
CA GLY A 15 4.07 -0.50 13.27
C GLY A 15 4.12 -1.23 11.92
N GLN A 16 2.98 -1.65 11.36
CA GLN A 16 2.93 -2.41 10.09
C GLN A 16 3.05 -1.55 8.82
N GLY A 17 3.16 -0.23 8.97
CA GLY A 17 3.45 0.67 7.85
C GLY A 17 2.26 1.06 6.97
N ALA A 18 1.00 0.82 7.39
CA ALA A 18 -0.20 1.23 6.66
C ALA A 18 -0.25 2.75 6.35
N VAL A 19 0.16 3.59 7.31
CA VAL A 19 0.26 5.05 7.11
C VAL A 19 1.33 5.41 6.06
N THR A 20 2.47 4.72 6.10
CA THR A 20 3.54 4.93 5.13
C THR A 20 3.10 4.48 3.75
N ALA A 21 2.43 3.33 3.63
CA ALA A 21 1.88 2.83 2.37
C ALA A 21 0.92 3.83 1.72
N ALA A 22 -0.07 4.33 2.47
CA ALA A 22 -1.04 5.29 1.95
C ALA A 22 -0.38 6.58 1.45
N HIS A 23 0.62 7.07 2.18
CA HIS A 23 1.36 8.26 1.81
C HIS A 23 2.23 8.02 0.56
N VAL A 24 2.94 6.88 0.47
CA VAL A 24 3.73 6.52 -0.73
C VAL A 24 2.82 6.40 -1.96
N MET A 25 1.67 5.75 -1.84
CA MET A 25 0.69 5.65 -2.93
C MET A 25 0.17 7.02 -3.38
N ALA A 26 -0.13 7.92 -2.44
CA ALA A 26 -0.60 9.27 -2.77
C ALA A 26 0.50 10.11 -3.46
N MET A 27 1.74 10.00 -3.01
CA MET A 27 2.87 10.66 -3.67
C MET A 27 3.11 10.09 -5.07
N ALA A 28 3.09 8.76 -5.23
CA ALA A 28 3.25 8.10 -6.52
C ALA A 28 2.18 8.55 -7.52
N ALA A 29 0.92 8.59 -7.09
CA ALA A 29 -0.17 9.13 -7.88
C ALA A 29 0.06 10.60 -8.28
N SER A 30 0.59 11.42 -7.36
CA SER A 30 0.91 12.82 -7.65
C SER A 30 2.05 12.94 -8.67
N LYS A 31 3.05 12.04 -8.64
CA LYS A 31 4.13 11.97 -9.66
C LYS A 31 3.60 11.54 -11.02
N ASP A 32 2.54 10.74 -11.06
CA ASP A 32 1.81 10.38 -12.28
C ASP A 32 0.86 11.50 -12.78
N GLY A 33 0.87 12.69 -12.17
CA GLY A 33 -0.03 13.78 -12.54
C GLY A 33 -1.50 13.60 -12.11
N LYS A 34 -1.78 12.63 -11.23
CA LYS A 34 -3.13 12.40 -10.67
C LYS A 34 -3.32 13.20 -9.39
N PHE A 35 -4.57 13.42 -9.00
CA PHE A 35 -4.89 14.02 -7.70
C PHE A 35 -4.97 12.92 -6.65
N ALA A 36 -4.28 13.11 -5.54
CA ALA A 36 -4.32 12.16 -4.44
C ALA A 36 -4.36 12.81 -3.06
N ILE A 37 -4.99 12.11 -2.13
CA ILE A 37 -5.03 12.46 -0.71
C ILE A 37 -4.80 11.19 0.10
N SER A 38 -3.89 11.26 1.07
CA SER A 38 -3.76 10.25 2.11
C SER A 38 -4.15 10.80 3.48
N ASN A 39 -4.88 10.02 4.28
CA ASN A 39 -5.24 10.39 5.66
C ASN A 39 -5.06 9.18 6.57
N PRO A 40 -4.25 9.27 7.64
CA PRO A 40 -4.20 8.23 8.66
C PRO A 40 -5.40 8.33 9.61
N PHE A 41 -5.76 7.20 10.23
CA PHE A 41 -6.76 7.10 11.28
C PHE A 41 -6.32 6.11 12.35
N PHE A 42 -6.02 6.62 13.54
CA PHE A 42 -5.62 5.83 14.69
C PHE A 42 -6.01 6.55 15.98
N GLY A 43 -6.35 5.77 17.00
CA GLY A 43 -6.69 6.25 18.34
C GLY A 43 -5.46 6.58 19.18
N ALA A 44 -5.69 6.95 20.45
CA ALA A 44 -4.63 7.26 21.40
C ALA A 44 -3.83 6.02 21.88
N GLU A 45 -4.30 4.82 21.54
CA GLU A 45 -3.70 3.55 21.93
C GLU A 45 -2.38 3.30 21.19
N LYS A 46 -1.36 2.80 21.91
CA LYS A 46 0.02 2.79 21.41
C LYS A 46 0.37 1.54 20.57
N ARG A 47 0.68 0.42 21.23
CA ARG A 47 1.34 -0.74 20.59
C ARG A 47 0.33 -1.79 20.18
N MET A 48 0.45 -2.29 18.95
CA MET A 48 -0.46 -3.30 18.38
C MET A 48 -1.94 -2.90 18.46
N ALA A 49 -2.21 -1.60 18.57
CA ALA A 49 -3.54 -1.04 18.45
C ALA A 49 -3.97 -1.06 16.97
N PRO A 50 -5.28 -1.17 16.69
CA PRO A 50 -5.81 -0.97 15.36
C PRO A 50 -5.29 0.34 14.77
N ALA A 51 -4.88 0.29 13.51
CA ALA A 51 -4.47 1.46 12.75
C ALA A 51 -5.02 1.34 11.34
N GLU A 52 -5.73 2.37 10.89
CA GLU A 52 -6.21 2.47 9.53
C GLU A 52 -5.55 3.65 8.83
N SER A 53 -5.45 3.57 7.51
CA SER A 53 -5.02 4.68 6.69
C SER A 53 -5.76 4.62 5.36
N TYR A 54 -6.03 5.79 4.80
CA TYR A 54 -6.81 5.91 3.60
C TYR A 54 -5.97 6.55 2.50
N CYS A 55 -6.12 6.06 1.27
CA CYS A 55 -5.55 6.68 0.08
C CYS A 55 -6.66 6.85 -0.95
N ARG A 56 -6.83 8.07 -1.45
CA ARG A 56 -7.78 8.41 -2.51
C ARG A 56 -6.97 8.88 -3.69
N ILE A 57 -7.17 8.29 -4.85
CA ILE A 57 -6.47 8.65 -6.10
C ILE A 57 -7.52 8.86 -7.18
N GLY A 58 -7.44 9.96 -7.93
CA GLY A 58 -8.40 10.25 -8.98
C GLY A 58 -7.89 11.23 -10.02
N LEU A 59 -8.66 11.33 -11.11
CA LEU A 59 -8.34 12.18 -12.27
C LEU A 59 -8.74 13.65 -12.06
N ARG A 60 -9.44 13.96 -10.97
CA ARG A 60 -9.89 15.31 -10.61
C ARG A 60 -9.56 15.58 -9.16
N LYS A 61 -9.48 16.87 -8.82
CA LYS A 61 -9.22 17.35 -7.47
C LYS A 61 -10.19 16.69 -6.47
N ILE A 62 -9.61 16.12 -5.42
CA ILE A 62 -10.32 15.44 -4.34
C ILE A 62 -10.46 16.43 -3.18
N TYR A 63 -11.67 16.61 -2.69
CA TYR A 63 -11.96 17.50 -1.55
C TYR A 63 -12.28 16.71 -0.27
N ASP A 64 -12.70 15.45 -0.43
CA ASP A 64 -13.02 14.57 0.70
C ASP A 64 -11.81 14.35 1.60
N ARG A 65 -12.04 14.57 2.90
CA ARG A 65 -11.07 14.31 3.96
C ARG A 65 -11.75 13.48 5.05
N GLY A 66 -10.92 12.77 5.82
CA GLY A 66 -11.38 11.93 6.92
C GLY A 66 -11.57 10.47 6.52
N GLU A 67 -12.43 9.79 7.26
CA GLU A 67 -12.68 8.36 7.15
C GLU A 67 -13.22 7.96 5.77
N LEU A 68 -12.91 6.73 5.38
CA LEU A 68 -13.28 6.18 4.07
C LEU A 68 -14.33 5.10 4.28
N VAL A 69 -15.59 5.49 4.09
CA VAL A 69 -16.76 4.63 4.34
C VAL A 69 -16.95 3.58 3.24
N PHE A 70 -16.71 3.96 1.97
CA PHE A 70 -16.94 3.10 0.80
C PHE A 70 -15.66 2.86 -0.02
N PRO A 71 -14.79 1.92 0.40
CA PRO A 71 -13.59 1.54 -0.35
C PRO A 71 -13.90 0.76 -1.63
N ASP A 72 -13.09 1.00 -2.65
CA ASP A 72 -12.95 0.12 -3.82
C ASP A 72 -11.93 -0.99 -3.52
N VAL A 73 -10.91 -0.67 -2.72
CA VAL A 73 -9.86 -1.61 -2.30
C VAL A 73 -9.70 -1.58 -0.78
N ILE A 74 -9.60 -2.76 -0.18
CA ILE A 74 -9.21 -2.92 1.23
C ILE A 74 -7.92 -3.71 1.29
N GLN A 75 -6.93 -3.20 2.01
CA GLN A 75 -5.73 -3.94 2.35
C GLN A 75 -5.74 -4.31 3.82
N VAL A 76 -5.43 -5.56 4.12
CA VAL A 76 -5.25 -6.09 5.47
C VAL A 76 -3.77 -6.40 5.65
N PHE A 77 -3.08 -5.58 6.43
CA PHE A 77 -1.63 -5.67 6.63
C PHE A 77 -1.23 -6.79 7.61
N HIS A 78 -2.17 -7.31 8.40
CA HIS A 78 -1.86 -8.32 9.42
C HIS A 78 -3.08 -9.20 9.74
N PRO A 79 -2.90 -10.51 9.98
CA PRO A 79 -4.00 -11.45 10.26
C PRO A 79 -4.93 -11.05 11.40
N GLN A 80 -4.41 -10.45 12.47
CA GLN A 80 -5.20 -10.02 13.64
C GLN A 80 -6.29 -8.97 13.33
N VAL A 81 -6.22 -8.27 12.20
CA VAL A 81 -7.33 -7.41 11.75
C VAL A 81 -8.58 -8.25 11.54
N ILE A 82 -8.43 -9.47 11.03
CA ILE A 82 -9.51 -10.42 10.77
C ILE A 82 -9.77 -11.27 12.02
N THR A 83 -8.74 -11.97 12.51
CA THR A 83 -8.92 -13.02 13.54
C THR A 83 -9.25 -12.49 14.93
N MET A 84 -8.86 -11.25 15.24
CA MET A 84 -9.11 -10.61 16.54
C MET A 84 -9.97 -9.34 16.40
N GLY A 85 -10.43 -9.02 15.18
CA GLY A 85 -11.17 -7.79 14.92
C GLY A 85 -10.40 -6.51 15.26
N LYS A 86 -9.06 -6.51 15.13
CA LYS A 86 -8.23 -5.32 15.39
C LYS A 86 -8.28 -4.31 14.24
N SER A 87 -9.48 -3.80 13.95
CA SER A 87 -9.76 -2.72 12.99
C SER A 87 -10.77 -1.76 13.62
N TYR A 88 -10.76 -0.50 13.19
CA TYR A 88 -11.83 0.43 13.56
C TYR A 88 -13.13 0.15 12.79
N THR A 89 -13.00 -0.48 11.62
CA THR A 89 -14.13 -0.88 10.79
C THR A 89 -14.31 -2.40 10.79
N MET A 90 -15.37 -2.91 11.42
CA MET A 90 -15.70 -4.35 11.50
C MET A 90 -17.10 -4.68 10.93
N PRO A 91 -17.30 -5.84 10.25
CA PRO A 91 -16.25 -6.75 9.76
C PRO A 91 -15.25 -6.02 8.86
N PHE A 92 -14.04 -6.55 8.70
CA PHE A 92 -12.93 -5.81 8.07
C PHE A 92 -13.23 -5.33 6.64
N TYR A 93 -14.19 -5.98 5.96
CA TYR A 93 -14.69 -5.62 4.63
C TYR A 93 -15.91 -4.68 4.64
N SER A 94 -16.35 -4.18 5.80
CA SER A 94 -17.53 -3.31 5.89
C SER A 94 -17.39 -2.07 5.00
N GLY A 95 -18.42 -1.81 4.20
CA GLY A 95 -18.46 -0.72 3.21
C GLY A 95 -17.77 -1.02 1.87
N ILE A 96 -17.13 -2.18 1.69
CA ILE A 96 -16.56 -2.57 0.38
C ILE A 96 -17.64 -2.47 -0.70
N LYS A 97 -17.31 -1.83 -1.82
CA LYS A 97 -18.21 -1.73 -2.96
C LYS A 97 -18.32 -3.06 -3.69
N GLU A 98 -19.45 -3.26 -4.37
CA GLU A 98 -19.62 -4.37 -5.31
C GLU A 98 -18.54 -4.33 -6.39
N GLY A 99 -17.97 -5.49 -6.73
CA GLY A 99 -16.83 -5.58 -7.65
C GLY A 99 -15.50 -5.11 -7.06
N GLY A 100 -15.44 -4.84 -5.76
CA GLY A 100 -14.25 -4.37 -5.06
C GLY A 100 -13.14 -5.42 -4.93
N LEU A 101 -12.05 -5.02 -4.29
CA LEU A 101 -10.87 -5.85 -4.07
C LEU A 101 -10.46 -5.87 -2.60
N VAL A 102 -10.14 -7.06 -2.09
CA VAL A 102 -9.55 -7.27 -0.78
C VAL A 102 -8.17 -7.90 -0.95
N ILE A 103 -7.13 -7.28 -0.41
CA ILE A 103 -5.75 -7.79 -0.41
C ILE A 103 -5.35 -8.12 1.04
N ILE A 104 -5.00 -9.37 1.32
CA ILE A 104 -4.69 -9.83 2.67
C ILE A 104 -3.24 -10.30 2.74
N ASN A 105 -2.47 -9.71 3.64
CA ASN A 105 -1.15 -10.19 4.00
C ASN A 105 -1.27 -11.47 4.83
N THR A 106 -1.22 -12.62 4.17
CA THR A 106 -1.27 -13.94 4.81
C THR A 106 -0.76 -15.03 3.88
N ASP A 107 -0.15 -16.05 4.47
CA ASP A 107 0.20 -17.34 3.87
C ASP A 107 -0.79 -18.46 4.24
N MET A 108 -1.88 -18.14 4.96
CA MET A 108 -2.86 -19.10 5.44
C MET A 108 -4.29 -18.67 5.10
N PRO A 109 -5.25 -19.60 4.98
CA PRO A 109 -6.67 -19.25 4.93
C PRO A 109 -7.12 -18.59 6.23
N LEU A 110 -7.67 -17.37 6.15
CA LEU A 110 -8.15 -16.60 7.32
C LEU A 110 -9.65 -16.33 7.32
N LEU A 111 -10.31 -16.47 6.16
CA LEU A 111 -11.72 -16.13 5.99
C LEU A 111 -12.61 -17.30 6.42
N SER A 112 -13.66 -17.00 7.17
CA SER A 112 -14.72 -17.97 7.45
C SER A 112 -15.58 -18.22 6.21
N ASP A 113 -16.37 -19.31 6.21
CA ASP A 113 -17.33 -19.60 5.14
C ASP A 113 -18.35 -18.46 4.95
N GLU A 114 -18.72 -17.77 6.03
CA GLU A 114 -19.61 -16.60 6.00
C GLU A 114 -18.94 -15.41 5.30
N ASP A 115 -17.68 -15.11 5.62
CA ASP A 115 -16.92 -14.05 4.96
C ASP A 115 -16.77 -14.31 3.47
N VAL A 116 -16.42 -15.55 3.10
CA VAL A 116 -16.27 -15.98 1.70
C VAL A 116 -17.61 -15.82 0.96
N LYS A 117 -18.72 -16.28 1.55
CA LYS A 117 -20.05 -16.12 0.96
C LYS A 117 -20.39 -14.65 0.76
N ARG A 118 -20.21 -13.82 1.78
CA ARG A 118 -20.57 -12.39 1.74
C ARG A 118 -19.77 -11.62 0.69
N LEU A 119 -18.47 -11.88 0.59
CA LEU A 119 -17.60 -11.25 -0.42
C LEU A 119 -17.96 -11.71 -1.83
N LYS A 120 -18.28 -13.00 -2.00
CA LYS A 120 -18.74 -13.55 -3.28
C LYS A 120 -20.07 -12.94 -3.73
N ASP A 121 -21.03 -12.77 -2.82
CA ASP A 121 -22.33 -12.14 -3.12
C ASP A 121 -22.19 -10.68 -3.59
N LEU A 122 -21.11 -10.00 -3.20
CA LEU A 122 -20.76 -8.65 -3.64
C LEU A 122 -19.80 -8.63 -4.84
N ASN A 123 -19.52 -9.78 -5.45
CA ASN A 123 -18.53 -9.91 -6.53
C ASN A 123 -17.15 -9.33 -6.15
N VAL A 124 -16.76 -9.42 -4.87
CA VAL A 124 -15.48 -8.90 -4.38
C VAL A 124 -14.39 -9.94 -4.63
N SER A 125 -13.30 -9.51 -5.26
CA SER A 125 -12.13 -10.35 -5.48
C SER A 125 -11.24 -10.36 -4.24
N VAL A 126 -10.71 -11.52 -3.84
CA VAL A 126 -9.84 -11.67 -2.66
C VAL A 126 -8.47 -12.17 -3.09
N PHE A 127 -7.43 -11.39 -2.82
CA PHE A 127 -6.04 -11.71 -3.09
C PHE A 127 -5.26 -11.90 -1.79
N ASN A 128 -4.81 -13.12 -1.54
CA ASN A 128 -3.91 -13.42 -0.43
C ASN A 128 -2.46 -13.40 -0.92
N ILE A 129 -1.58 -12.72 -0.19
CA ILE A 129 -0.16 -12.65 -0.49
C ILE A 129 0.66 -12.79 0.80
N PRO A 130 1.73 -13.59 0.84
CA PRO A 130 2.61 -13.71 1.99
C PRO A 130 3.58 -12.52 2.07
N GLY A 131 3.02 -11.31 2.21
CA GLY A 131 3.74 -10.05 2.03
C GLY A 131 4.88 -9.82 3.00
N THR A 132 4.73 -10.28 4.25
CA THR A 132 5.80 -10.28 5.25
C THR A 132 6.96 -11.17 4.84
N ASN A 133 6.67 -12.37 4.31
CA ASN A 133 7.71 -13.31 3.89
C ASN A 133 8.49 -12.76 2.70
N ILE A 134 7.81 -12.17 1.72
CA ILE A 134 8.44 -11.49 0.57
C ILE A 134 9.36 -10.35 1.04
N ALA A 135 8.91 -9.54 2.00
CA ALA A 135 9.71 -8.46 2.56
C ALA A 135 10.96 -8.96 3.31
N LEU A 136 10.84 -10.06 4.05
CA LEU A 136 11.97 -10.71 4.72
C LEU A 136 12.97 -11.28 3.71
N GLU A 137 12.50 -11.93 2.65
CA GLU A 137 13.34 -12.52 1.61
C GLU A 137 14.16 -11.47 0.85
N ILE A 138 13.52 -10.38 0.41
CA ILE A 138 14.14 -9.38 -0.48
C ILE A 138 14.83 -8.29 0.33
N ALA A 139 14.12 -7.66 1.26
CA ALA A 139 14.63 -6.53 2.02
C ALA A 139 15.43 -6.96 3.25
N GLY A 140 15.21 -8.17 3.77
CA GLY A 140 15.80 -8.65 5.02
C GLY A 140 15.10 -8.09 6.27
N THR A 141 13.88 -7.56 6.13
CA THR A 141 13.14 -6.97 7.24
C THR A 141 11.63 -6.96 6.99
N GLU A 142 10.85 -7.27 8.03
CA GLU A 142 9.39 -7.16 8.00
C GLU A 142 8.90 -5.71 7.84
N LEU A 143 9.75 -4.70 8.10
CA LEU A 143 9.39 -3.30 7.93
C LEU A 143 9.06 -2.93 6.47
N ALA A 144 9.55 -3.74 5.52
CA ALA A 144 9.25 -3.59 4.10
C ALA A 144 7.94 -4.30 3.67
N THR A 145 7.17 -4.90 4.60
CA THR A 145 5.86 -5.51 4.28
C THR A 145 4.94 -4.52 3.58
N ASN A 146 4.97 -3.25 3.99
CA ASN A 146 4.21 -2.20 3.36
C ASN A 146 4.58 -1.97 1.88
N MET A 147 5.82 -2.27 1.47
CA MET A 147 6.27 -2.23 0.07
C MET A 147 5.61 -3.35 -0.73
N THR A 148 5.54 -4.55 -0.17
CA THR A 148 4.77 -5.66 -0.77
C THR A 148 3.31 -5.29 -0.96
N MET A 149 2.71 -4.64 0.05
CA MET A 149 1.30 -4.27 0.02
C MET A 149 1.01 -3.22 -1.06
N ILE A 150 1.81 -2.16 -1.20
CA ILE A 150 1.60 -1.15 -2.25
C ILE A 150 1.88 -1.70 -3.65
N GLY A 151 2.90 -2.57 -3.79
CA GLY A 151 3.19 -3.24 -5.05
C GLY A 151 2.03 -4.13 -5.50
N SER A 152 1.38 -4.83 -4.56
CA SER A 152 0.19 -5.64 -4.84
C SER A 152 -0.98 -4.80 -5.36
N VAL A 153 -1.25 -3.64 -4.74
CA VAL A 153 -2.30 -2.72 -5.23
C VAL A 153 -1.98 -2.22 -6.62
N ALA A 154 -0.76 -1.73 -6.83
CA ALA A 154 -0.33 -1.22 -8.12
C ALA A 154 -0.38 -2.31 -9.19
N GLY A 155 -0.01 -3.55 -8.85
CA GLY A 155 -0.03 -4.70 -9.75
C GLY A 155 -1.43 -5.04 -10.27
N ILE A 156 -2.43 -5.03 -9.38
CA ILE A 156 -3.82 -5.37 -9.73
C ILE A 156 -4.57 -4.19 -10.36
N THR A 157 -4.45 -3.01 -9.77
CA THR A 157 -5.32 -1.86 -10.11
C THR A 157 -4.68 -0.90 -11.12
N LYS A 158 -3.36 -0.99 -11.31
CA LYS A 158 -2.55 -0.04 -12.09
C LYS A 158 -2.83 1.43 -11.75
N CYS A 159 -3.30 1.72 -10.53
CA CYS A 159 -3.71 3.06 -10.14
C CYS A 159 -2.52 4.04 -10.05
N VAL A 160 -1.31 3.51 -9.91
CA VAL A 160 -0.04 4.24 -9.97
C VAL A 160 0.98 3.46 -10.81
N SER A 161 1.89 4.17 -11.45
CA SER A 161 2.98 3.58 -12.24
C SER A 161 4.14 3.13 -11.36
N MET A 162 4.95 2.17 -11.84
CA MET A 162 6.20 1.77 -11.18
C MET A 162 7.20 2.93 -11.08
N ASN A 163 7.24 3.80 -12.09
CA ASN A 163 8.06 5.00 -12.06
C ASN A 163 7.59 5.99 -10.98
N GLY A 164 6.27 6.20 -10.87
CA GLY A 164 5.68 7.02 -9.81
C GLY A 164 6.01 6.49 -8.41
N LEU A 165 5.97 5.16 -8.24
CA LEU A 165 6.36 4.49 -7.00
C LEU A 165 7.85 4.70 -6.68
N ASP A 166 8.75 4.50 -7.64
CA ASP A 166 10.19 4.75 -7.45
C ASP A 166 10.44 6.21 -7.01
N LEU A 167 9.91 7.18 -7.75
CA LEU A 167 10.02 8.60 -7.42
C LEU A 167 9.45 8.92 -6.02
N ALA A 168 8.35 8.29 -5.62
CA ALA A 168 7.76 8.45 -4.30
C ALA A 168 8.65 7.84 -3.19
N LEU A 169 9.27 6.69 -3.42
CA LEU A 169 10.20 6.07 -2.49
C LEU A 169 11.48 6.91 -2.34
N GLN A 170 12.01 7.43 -3.45
CA GLN A 170 13.11 8.38 -3.44
C GLN A 170 12.75 9.67 -2.70
N GLU A 171 11.55 10.20 -2.84
CA GLU A 171 11.16 11.38 -2.07
C GLU A 171 11.04 11.07 -0.56
N ARG A 172 10.46 9.91 -0.23
CA ARG A 172 10.22 9.51 1.17
C ARG A 172 11.49 9.19 1.92
N PHE A 173 12.33 8.35 1.34
CA PHE A 173 13.51 7.76 1.97
C PHE A 173 14.81 8.36 1.43
N GLY A 174 14.74 9.12 0.34
CA GLY A 174 15.88 9.66 -0.41
C GLY A 174 16.31 11.10 -0.07
N LYS A 175 15.70 11.81 0.90
CA LYS A 175 16.03 13.23 1.19
C LYS A 175 17.54 13.51 1.38
N LYS A 176 18.01 14.61 0.77
CA LYS A 176 19.40 15.08 0.72
C LYS A 176 19.95 15.44 2.12
N PHE A 177 21.21 15.08 2.35
CA PHE A 177 21.97 15.57 3.49
C PHE A 177 22.74 16.83 3.06
N VAL A 178 22.60 17.93 3.80
CA VAL A 178 23.45 19.11 3.64
C VAL A 178 24.62 18.93 4.60
N ALA A 179 25.80 18.61 4.07
CA ALA A 179 27.01 18.54 4.87
C ALA A 179 27.58 19.96 5.05
N SER A 180 27.62 20.46 6.29
CA SER A 180 28.51 21.57 6.64
C SER A 180 29.93 21.01 6.80
N GLY A 181 30.89 21.59 6.09
CA GLY A 181 32.14 20.91 5.71
C GLY A 181 33.14 20.53 6.82
N GLY A 182 34.13 19.73 6.40
CA GLY A 182 35.49 19.67 6.95
C GLY A 182 35.86 18.40 7.74
N THR A 183 36.09 17.25 7.07
CA THR A 183 37.08 16.18 7.44
C THR A 183 36.86 14.91 6.59
N ALA A 184 37.93 14.19 6.24
CA ALA A 184 37.86 12.93 5.46
C ALA A 184 37.08 11.81 6.18
N THR A 185 37.06 11.81 7.51
CA THR A 185 36.21 10.94 8.34
C THR A 185 34.72 11.24 8.18
N LEU A 186 34.36 12.50 7.96
CA LEU A 186 33.00 12.90 7.59
C LEU A 186 32.65 12.33 6.22
N ASP A 187 33.55 12.42 5.24
CA ASP A 187 33.33 11.93 3.88
C ASP A 187 33.11 10.41 3.82
N GLU A 188 33.86 9.61 4.58
CA GLU A 188 33.65 8.16 4.66
C GLU A 188 32.34 7.79 5.36
N ALA A 189 32.00 8.46 6.46
CA ALA A 189 30.74 8.26 7.17
C ALA A 189 29.53 8.64 6.28
N ILE A 190 29.69 9.72 5.52
CA ILE A 190 28.73 10.19 4.52
C ILE A 190 28.59 9.14 3.41
N LYS A 191 29.68 8.66 2.80
CA LYS A 191 29.65 7.60 1.77
C LYS A 191 28.98 6.32 2.25
N LYS A 192 29.32 5.82 3.44
CA LYS A 192 28.69 4.61 4.02
C LYS A 192 27.19 4.81 4.24
N LYS A 193 26.77 5.98 4.71
CA LYS A 193 25.34 6.31 4.89
C LYS A 193 24.61 6.42 3.56
N PHE A 194 25.22 7.01 2.53
CA PHE A 194 24.67 7.07 1.18
C PHE A 194 24.51 5.66 0.58
N ALA A 195 25.54 4.82 0.65
CA ALA A 195 25.48 3.45 0.16
C ALA A 195 24.38 2.62 0.87
N LYS A 196 24.25 2.75 2.20
CA LYS A 196 23.16 2.10 2.95
C LYS A 196 21.77 2.56 2.50
N LYS A 197 21.63 3.83 2.14
CA LYS A 197 20.38 4.43 1.71
C LYS A 197 20.00 4.04 0.29
N GLU A 198 20.96 4.01 -0.63
CA GLU A 198 20.75 3.45 -1.98
C GLU A 198 20.36 1.99 -1.90
N MET A 199 21.03 1.21 -1.04
CA MET A 199 20.66 -0.18 -0.79
C MET A 199 19.24 -0.31 -0.23
N LEU A 200 18.83 0.56 0.69
CA LEU A 200 17.47 0.59 1.24
C LEU A 200 16.43 0.90 0.15
N LEU A 201 16.67 1.94 -0.66
CA LEU A 201 15.79 2.34 -1.75
C LEU A 201 15.63 1.20 -2.76
N LYS A 202 16.76 0.60 -3.16
CA LYS A 202 16.77 -0.55 -4.06
C LYS A 202 15.98 -1.72 -3.50
N LYS A 203 16.25 -2.12 -2.25
CA LYS A 203 15.51 -3.21 -1.59
C LYS A 203 14.01 -2.97 -1.51
N ASN A 204 13.60 -1.74 -1.19
CA ASN A 204 12.19 -1.38 -1.18
C ASN A 204 11.58 -1.48 -2.58
N LEU A 205 12.25 -0.94 -3.60
CA LEU A 205 11.77 -0.99 -4.98
C LEU A 205 11.71 -2.43 -5.51
N ASP A 206 12.72 -3.26 -5.23
CA ASP A 206 12.75 -4.68 -5.59
C ASP A 206 11.58 -5.43 -4.93
N THR A 207 11.24 -5.10 -3.67
CA THR A 207 10.08 -5.66 -2.95
C THR A 207 8.75 -5.24 -3.60
N VAL A 208 8.63 -3.96 -3.99
CA VAL A 208 7.48 -3.46 -4.74
C VAL A 208 7.36 -4.18 -6.08
N ALA A 209 8.44 -4.31 -6.84
CA ALA A 209 8.46 -4.94 -8.15
C ALA A 209 8.03 -6.41 -8.09
N ARG A 210 8.59 -7.18 -7.13
CA ARG A 210 8.24 -8.59 -6.98
C ARG A 210 6.75 -8.79 -6.70
N SER A 211 6.20 -8.01 -5.76
CA SER A 211 4.79 -8.10 -5.41
C SER A 211 3.86 -7.58 -6.50
N TYR A 212 4.29 -6.56 -7.25
CA TYR A 212 3.59 -6.06 -8.43
C TYR A 212 3.42 -7.16 -9.49
N GLU A 213 4.49 -7.90 -9.81
CA GLU A 213 4.45 -8.99 -10.80
C GLU A 213 3.46 -10.08 -10.38
N ILE A 214 3.61 -10.60 -9.15
CA ILE A 214 2.72 -11.64 -8.60
C ILE A 214 1.25 -11.19 -8.66
N ALA A 215 0.99 -9.95 -8.25
CA ALA A 215 -0.37 -9.43 -8.17
C ALA A 215 -0.95 -9.12 -9.56
N ALA A 216 -0.11 -8.71 -10.52
CA ALA A 216 -0.52 -8.51 -11.91
C ALA A 216 -0.88 -9.85 -12.59
N GLU A 217 -0.04 -10.87 -12.45
CA GLU A 217 -0.32 -12.22 -12.96
C GLU A 217 -1.61 -12.80 -12.35
N TRP A 218 -1.80 -12.59 -11.05
CA TRP A 218 -3.03 -13.00 -10.37
C TRP A 218 -4.26 -12.25 -10.92
N ALA A 219 -4.17 -10.94 -11.13
CA ALA A 219 -5.28 -10.15 -11.67
C ALA A 219 -5.68 -10.60 -13.08
N GLU A 220 -4.69 -10.87 -13.95
CA GLU A 220 -4.91 -11.38 -15.30
C GLU A 220 -5.60 -12.75 -15.28
N LYS A 221 -5.08 -13.69 -14.46
CA LYS A 221 -5.63 -15.04 -14.34
C LYS A 221 -7.07 -15.06 -13.80
N ASN A 222 -7.42 -14.11 -12.94
CA ASN A 222 -8.74 -14.04 -12.30
C ASN A 222 -9.66 -12.99 -12.94
N HIS A 223 -9.26 -12.39 -14.07
CA HIS A 223 -10.03 -11.38 -14.81
C HIS A 223 -10.48 -10.20 -13.92
N VAL A 224 -9.62 -9.74 -13.01
CA VAL A 224 -9.92 -8.62 -12.11
C VAL A 224 -9.69 -7.29 -12.84
N GLU A 225 -10.75 -6.56 -13.11
CA GLU A 225 -10.69 -5.27 -13.81
C GLU A 225 -11.05 -4.09 -12.90
N LEU A 226 -10.17 -3.72 -11.97
CA LEU A 226 -10.34 -2.56 -11.08
C LEU A 226 -9.33 -1.44 -11.41
N MET A 227 -9.34 -1.01 -12.66
CA MET A 227 -8.35 -0.09 -13.21
C MET A 227 -8.74 1.37 -12.96
N VAL A 228 -7.75 2.26 -12.81
CA VAL A 228 -7.99 3.71 -12.84
C VAL A 228 -7.58 4.25 -14.20
N GLY A 229 -8.36 5.19 -14.75
CA GLY A 229 -8.02 5.82 -16.03
C GLY A 229 -6.68 6.56 -15.96
N GLU A 230 -6.10 6.84 -17.13
CA GLU A 230 -4.92 7.69 -17.23
C GLU A 230 -5.30 9.18 -17.13
N ALA A 231 -4.37 10.00 -16.62
CA ALA A 231 -4.54 11.44 -16.67
C ALA A 231 -4.40 11.87 -18.13
N THR A 232 -5.49 12.38 -18.72
CA THR A 232 -5.41 13.04 -20.03
C THR A 232 -4.54 14.28 -19.88
N ALA A 233 -3.48 14.39 -20.69
CA ALA A 233 -2.71 15.62 -20.81
C ALA A 233 -3.68 16.77 -21.12
N ALA A 234 -3.67 17.80 -20.28
CA ALA A 234 -4.39 19.05 -20.52
C ALA A 234 -3.69 19.89 -21.59
#